data_AF-A0A0F8YQ35-F1
#
_entry.id   AF-A0A0F8YQ35-F1
#
_cell.length_a   1.000
_cell.length_b   1.000
_cell.length_c   1.000
_cell.angle_alpha   90.00
_cell.angle_beta   90.00
_cell.angle_gamma   90.00
#
_symmetry.space_group_name_H-M   'P 1'
#
loop_
_entity.id
_entity.type
_entity.pdbx_description
1 polymer ?
#
loop_
_entity_poly.entity_id
_entity_poly.type
_entity_poly.pdbx_seq_one_letter_code
_entity_poly.pdbx_strand_id
1 'polypeptide(L)'
;MVESSTRISEVFGDNLTSNRFIKDIKPFKHENFIFSSADFYGSKYRKNKLLQKGIHNYVDHSGPIMLDSGGYQLITKNRPFSLEETIEIYRLAKFKKNDFGIALDYCPIPTDSPTFRMQKIKNSNENLLRMRDLAPELAPQIIHVLHGWSLKELRVSLNVVGTERLLAFGSCFSLMLKGLRDKIIMKFVNLLRLIEEYPDLKETRFHILGASGANPSHICWYAGLEQTDSASWRRIAAYGKIAFVGVTEISISNRPVKFGNTKWTEKHDNL
;
A
#
# COMPACT_ATOMS: atom_id res chain seq x y z
N MET A 1 39.44 5.25 9.08
CA MET A 1 38.30 5.57 8.21
C MET A 1 38.52 4.89 6.87
N VAL A 2 37.89 3.73 6.67
CA VAL A 2 37.78 3.06 5.37
C VAL A 2 36.35 2.52 5.35
N GLU A 3 35.46 3.17 4.62
CA GLU A 3 34.11 2.66 4.38
C GLU A 3 34.19 1.44 3.47
N SER A 4 33.84 0.28 4.02
CA SER A 4 33.64 -0.94 3.25
C SER A 4 32.36 -0.79 2.43
N SER A 5 32.49 -0.39 1.17
CA SER A 5 31.43 -0.53 0.19
C SER A 5 31.19 -2.02 -0.08
N THR A 6 30.06 -2.54 0.40
CA THR A 6 29.59 -3.87 0.02
C THR A 6 29.25 -3.82 -1.47
N ARG A 7 30.09 -4.44 -2.30
CA ARG A 7 29.94 -4.45 -3.76
C ARG A 7 28.69 -5.24 -4.16
N ILE A 8 27.80 -4.60 -4.91
CA ILE A 8 26.59 -5.19 -5.53
C ILE A 8 26.91 -6.34 -6.52
N SER A 9 28.19 -6.59 -6.81
CA SER A 9 28.65 -7.67 -7.69
C SER A 9 28.28 -9.09 -7.20
N GLU A 10 27.89 -9.27 -5.94
CA GLU A 10 27.49 -10.59 -5.43
C GLU A 10 26.04 -10.99 -5.77
N VAL A 11 25.20 -10.06 -6.27
CA VAL A 11 23.77 -10.34 -6.54
C VAL A 11 23.46 -10.41 -8.04
N PHE A 12 24.22 -9.71 -8.89
CA PHE A 12 23.98 -9.66 -10.33
C PHE A 12 25.29 -9.97 -11.05
N GLY A 13 25.42 -11.21 -11.55
CA GLY A 13 26.61 -11.71 -12.23
C GLY A 13 27.09 -10.78 -13.36
N ASP A 14 28.40 -10.82 -13.58
CA ASP A 14 29.16 -9.95 -14.48
C ASP A 14 28.58 -9.93 -15.90
N ASN A 15 27.73 -8.95 -16.20
CA ASN A 15 27.33 -8.62 -17.55
C ASN A 15 27.75 -7.18 -17.85
N LEU A 16 28.83 -7.02 -18.59
CA LEU A 16 29.54 -5.75 -18.84
C LEU A 16 28.68 -4.68 -19.54
N THR A 17 27.50 -5.03 -20.05
CA THR A 17 26.55 -4.10 -20.69
C THR A 17 25.57 -3.41 -19.74
N SER A 18 25.32 -3.93 -18.52
CA SER A 18 24.41 -3.30 -17.54
C SER A 18 25.05 -2.14 -16.76
N ASN A 19 26.39 -2.11 -16.66
CA ASN A 19 27.14 -1.15 -15.86
C ASN A 19 27.30 0.25 -16.51
N ARG A 20 26.77 0.48 -17.72
CA ARG A 20 26.84 1.80 -18.38
C ARG A 20 25.71 2.76 -17.99
N PHE A 21 24.56 2.27 -17.54
CA PHE A 21 23.37 3.10 -17.29
C PHE A 21 23.04 3.32 -15.81
N ILE A 22 23.77 2.68 -14.90
CA ILE A 22 23.47 2.69 -13.49
C ILE A 22 24.77 2.99 -12.73
N LYS A 23 25.21 4.25 -12.79
CA LYS A 23 26.42 4.66 -12.06
C LYS A 23 26.13 5.20 -10.67
N ASP A 24 24.90 5.65 -10.41
CA ASP A 24 24.47 6.16 -9.11
C ASP A 24 23.01 5.76 -8.82
N ILE A 25 22.76 4.51 -8.41
CA ILE A 25 21.50 4.24 -7.69
C ILE A 25 21.65 4.95 -6.36
N LYS A 26 21.03 6.12 -6.23
CA LYS A 26 20.84 6.72 -4.92
C LYS A 26 20.20 5.66 -4.03
N PRO A 27 20.79 5.30 -2.89
CA PRO A 27 20.16 4.36 -2.00
C PRO A 27 18.77 4.93 -1.64
N PHE A 28 17.72 4.13 -1.78
CA PHE A 28 16.33 4.49 -1.44
C PHE A 28 16.15 4.79 0.06
N LYS A 29 17.22 5.03 0.83
CA LYS A 29 17.24 5.24 2.28
C LYS A 29 16.48 6.48 2.75
N HIS A 30 16.14 7.38 1.83
CA HIS A 30 15.45 8.65 2.12
C HIS A 30 14.07 8.78 1.45
N GLU A 31 13.65 7.77 0.68
CA GLU A 31 12.36 7.76 -0.02
C GLU A 31 11.21 7.37 0.92
N ASN A 32 9.95 7.60 0.53
CA ASN A 32 8.81 7.17 1.34
C ASN A 32 8.56 5.66 1.14
N PHE A 33 8.43 4.89 2.23
CA PHE A 33 8.13 3.46 2.17
C PHE A 33 6.82 3.11 2.87
N ILE A 34 6.08 2.16 2.28
CA ILE A 34 5.00 1.46 2.96
C ILE A 34 5.45 0.05 3.34
N PHE A 35 5.15 -0.37 4.57
CA PHE A 35 5.35 -1.74 5.03
C PHE A 35 4.03 -2.30 5.56
N SER A 36 3.88 -3.62 5.51
CA SER A 36 2.66 -4.27 6.03
C SER A 36 2.85 -4.66 7.49
N SER A 37 1.96 -4.20 8.35
CA SER A 37 1.86 -4.60 9.75
C SER A 37 1.59 -6.09 9.89
N ALA A 38 0.94 -6.69 8.87
CA ALA A 38 0.65 -8.11 8.78
C ALA A 38 1.86 -9.02 9.08
N ASP A 39 3.07 -8.54 8.79
CA ASP A 39 4.33 -9.24 9.07
C ASP A 39 4.62 -9.41 10.56
N PHE A 40 4.04 -8.59 11.43
CA PHE A 40 4.27 -8.61 12.87
C PHE A 40 3.20 -9.37 13.66
N TYR A 41 1.99 -9.53 13.10
CA TYR A 41 0.89 -10.22 13.78
C TYR A 41 1.31 -11.61 14.22
N GLY A 42 1.03 -11.95 15.48
CA GLY A 42 1.37 -13.20 16.16
C GLY A 42 2.86 -13.58 16.21
N SER A 43 3.77 -12.75 15.68
CA SER A 43 5.20 -13.04 15.69
C SER A 43 5.88 -12.36 16.88
N LYS A 44 5.95 -13.05 18.02
CA LYS A 44 6.66 -12.55 19.23
C LYS A 44 8.10 -12.12 18.91
N TYR A 45 8.80 -12.89 18.08
CA TYR A 45 10.17 -12.57 17.66
C TYR A 45 10.25 -11.24 16.90
N ARG A 46 9.40 -11.03 15.88
CA ARG A 46 9.42 -9.79 15.09
C ARG A 46 8.96 -8.60 15.93
N LYS A 47 7.95 -8.77 16.78
CA LYS A 47 7.51 -7.75 17.75
C LYS A 47 8.63 -7.36 18.73
N ASN A 48 9.37 -8.33 19.28
CA ASN A 48 10.50 -8.04 20.17
C ASN A 48 11.62 -7.28 19.45
N LYS A 49 11.93 -7.65 18.20
CA LYS A 49 12.89 -6.88 17.39
C LYS A 49 12.39 -5.46 17.11
N LEU A 50 11.11 -5.30 16.80
CA LEU A 50 10.48 -4.00 16.57
C LEU A 50 10.53 -3.14 17.85
N LEU A 51 10.20 -3.71 19.01
CA LEU A 51 10.30 -3.05 20.33
C LEU A 51 11.72 -2.51 20.58
N GLN A 52 12.73 -3.34 20.35
CA GLN A 52 14.14 -2.97 20.59
C GLN A 52 14.60 -1.87 19.63
N LYS A 53 14.26 -1.98 18.35
CA LYS A 53 14.86 -1.17 17.28
C LYS A 53 14.03 0.05 16.88
N GLY A 54 12.70 -0.01 16.99
CA GLY A 54 11.78 0.83 16.23
C GLY A 54 11.75 0.46 14.74
N ILE A 55 10.77 0.96 13.98
CA ILE A 55 10.56 0.55 12.58
C ILE A 55 11.72 0.95 11.67
N HIS A 56 12.26 2.17 11.82
CA HIS A 56 13.36 2.67 10.99
C HIS A 56 14.63 1.82 11.08
N ASN A 57 15.07 1.47 12.29
CA ASN A 57 16.27 0.63 12.47
C ASN A 57 15.97 -0.85 12.21
N TYR A 58 14.70 -1.27 12.28
CA TYR A 58 14.30 -2.62 11.89
C TYR A 58 14.47 -2.83 10.39
N VAL A 59 14.18 -1.81 9.57
CA VAL A 59 14.25 -1.89 8.09
C VAL A 59 15.44 -1.13 7.46
N ASP A 60 16.38 -0.61 8.27
CA ASP A 60 17.52 0.23 7.84
C ASP A 60 17.09 1.39 6.91
N HIS A 61 16.10 2.17 7.36
CA HIS A 61 15.53 3.27 6.57
C HIS A 61 15.36 4.54 7.39
N SER A 62 15.74 5.68 6.80
CA SER A 62 15.77 6.98 7.48
C SER A 62 14.64 7.94 7.10
N GLY A 63 14.03 7.73 5.93
CA GLY A 63 12.89 8.50 5.44
C GLY A 63 11.56 8.09 6.09
N PRO A 64 10.44 8.75 5.71
CA PRO A 64 9.12 8.50 6.27
C PRO A 64 8.60 7.09 5.98
N ILE A 65 7.92 6.50 6.98
CA ILE A 65 7.34 5.17 6.89
C ILE A 65 5.83 5.20 7.11
N MET A 66 5.10 4.55 6.22
CA MET A 66 3.70 4.19 6.41
C MET A 66 3.58 2.70 6.74
N LEU A 67 2.79 2.35 7.76
CA LEU A 67 2.45 0.97 8.07
C LEU A 67 1.00 0.69 7.66
N ASP A 68 0.84 -0.12 6.62
CA ASP A 68 -0.47 -0.70 6.25
C ASP A 68 -0.92 -1.67 7.35
N SER A 69 -2.15 -1.53 7.83
CA SER A 69 -2.74 -2.43 8.83
C SER A 69 -2.86 -3.87 8.33
N GLY A 70 -2.90 -4.05 7.00
CA GLY A 70 -3.10 -5.35 6.37
C GLY A 70 -4.57 -5.72 6.22
N GLY A 71 -5.50 -4.77 6.18
CA GLY A 71 -6.93 -5.05 5.96
C GLY A 71 -7.20 -5.89 4.70
N TYR A 72 -6.39 -5.77 3.65
CA TYR A 72 -6.44 -6.66 2.49
C TYR A 72 -6.07 -8.13 2.82
N GLN A 73 -5.17 -8.35 3.77
CA GLN A 73 -4.76 -9.69 4.19
C GLN A 73 -5.82 -10.40 5.05
N LEU A 74 -6.73 -9.68 5.70
CA LEU A 74 -7.93 -10.27 6.33
C LEU A 74 -8.73 -11.09 5.32
N ILE A 75 -8.80 -10.60 4.07
CA ILE A 75 -9.56 -11.22 2.99
C ILE A 75 -8.83 -12.45 2.43
N THR A 76 -7.50 -12.40 2.34
CA THR A 76 -6.71 -13.40 1.60
C THR A 76 -6.11 -14.52 2.46
N LYS A 77 -5.96 -14.32 3.77
CA LYS A 77 -5.26 -15.27 4.66
C LYS A 77 -6.12 -15.86 5.79
N ASN A 78 -7.41 -15.53 5.85
CA ASN A 78 -8.35 -15.97 6.90
C ASN A 78 -7.76 -15.89 8.32
N ARG A 79 -7.00 -14.82 8.60
CA ARG A 79 -6.32 -14.60 9.87
C ARG A 79 -7.01 -13.46 10.58
N PRO A 80 -7.48 -13.63 11.83
CA PRO A 80 -8.06 -12.53 12.58
C PRO A 80 -6.96 -11.53 12.94
N PHE A 81 -7.14 -10.27 12.53
CA PHE A 81 -6.38 -9.14 13.04
C PHE A 81 -7.29 -8.35 13.98
N SER A 82 -6.76 -7.94 15.14
CA SER A 82 -7.51 -7.11 16.09
C SER A 82 -6.99 -5.68 16.11
N LEU A 83 -7.83 -4.76 16.59
CA LEU A 83 -7.44 -3.35 16.75
C LEU A 83 -6.31 -3.23 17.77
N GLU A 84 -6.39 -3.98 18.86
CA GLU A 84 -5.42 -3.97 19.96
C GLU A 84 -4.03 -4.41 19.47
N GLU A 85 -3.97 -5.48 18.67
CA GLU A 85 -2.71 -5.95 18.10
C GLU A 85 -2.14 -4.96 17.06
N THR A 86 -3.01 -4.33 16.26
CA THR A 86 -2.60 -3.30 15.30
C THR A 86 -1.98 -2.09 16.02
N ILE A 87 -2.66 -1.60 17.06
CA ILE A 87 -2.20 -0.49 17.90
C ILE A 87 -0.89 -0.87 18.61
N GLU A 88 -0.78 -2.08 19.15
CA GLU A 88 0.45 -2.58 19.75
C GLU A 88 1.61 -2.47 18.74
N ILE A 89 1.42 -2.96 17.51
CA ILE A 89 2.44 -2.88 16.45
C ILE A 89 2.84 -1.42 16.18
N TYR A 90 1.89 -0.49 16.10
CA TYR A 90 2.17 0.94 15.90
C TYR A 90 2.94 1.57 17.06
N ARG A 91 2.62 1.21 18.31
CA ARG A 91 3.40 1.63 19.48
C ARG A 91 4.82 1.09 19.44
N LEU A 92 4.97 -0.19 19.12
CA LEU A 92 6.29 -0.83 18.99
C LEU A 92 7.11 -0.24 17.86
N ALA A 93 6.47 0.25 16.79
CA ALA A 93 7.12 0.88 15.66
C ALA A 93 7.84 2.18 16.04
N LYS A 94 7.45 2.86 17.13
CA LYS A 94 8.04 4.12 17.60
C LYS A 94 8.05 5.17 16.48
N PHE A 95 6.87 5.47 15.95
CA PHE A 95 6.68 6.42 14.86
C PHE A 95 7.36 7.77 15.15
N LYS A 96 8.06 8.29 14.15
CA LYS A 96 8.51 9.67 14.08
C LYS A 96 7.37 10.55 13.56
N LYS A 97 7.55 11.87 13.64
CA LYS A 97 6.54 12.89 13.26
C LYS A 97 5.88 12.68 11.89
N ASN A 98 6.62 12.15 10.92
CA ASN A 98 6.14 11.97 9.54
C ASN A 98 5.82 10.51 9.18
N ASP A 99 5.79 9.63 10.17
CA ASP A 99 5.34 8.25 9.97
C ASP A 99 3.85 8.15 10.23
N PHE A 100 3.21 7.17 9.58
CA PHE A 100 1.78 6.99 9.65
C PHE A 100 1.42 5.50 9.78
N GLY A 101 0.40 5.21 10.56
CA GLY A 101 -0.28 3.92 10.55
C GLY A 101 -1.58 4.05 9.77
N ILE A 102 -1.92 3.07 8.95
CA ILE A 102 -3.24 3.00 8.29
C ILE A 102 -4.23 2.40 9.28
N ALA A 103 -5.44 2.94 9.38
CA ALA A 103 -6.48 2.32 10.20
C ALA A 103 -6.75 0.87 9.74
N LEU A 104 -7.07 -0.03 10.68
CA LEU A 104 -7.48 -1.38 10.33
C LEU A 104 -8.84 -1.33 9.62
N ASP A 105 -8.85 -1.62 8.32
CA ASP A 105 -10.02 -1.50 7.47
C ASP A 105 -10.54 -2.87 7.01
N TYR A 106 -11.81 -2.89 6.63
CA TYR A 106 -12.44 -4.01 5.95
C TYR A 106 -12.58 -3.65 4.47
N CYS A 107 -11.57 -3.99 3.66
CA CYS A 107 -11.55 -3.62 2.26
C CYS A 107 -12.76 -4.22 1.47
N PRO A 108 -13.66 -3.39 0.90
CA PRO A 108 -14.72 -3.87 0.02
C PRO A 108 -14.16 -4.37 -1.32
N ILE A 109 -14.57 -5.55 -1.75
CA ILE A 109 -14.13 -6.13 -3.02
C ILE A 109 -15.18 -5.91 -4.12
N PRO A 110 -14.80 -5.95 -5.41
CA PRO A 110 -15.71 -5.61 -6.51
C PRO A 110 -16.95 -6.51 -6.63
N THR A 111 -16.85 -7.74 -6.13
CA THR A 111 -17.91 -8.75 -6.14
C THR A 111 -18.85 -8.64 -4.94
N ASP A 112 -18.53 -7.81 -3.94
CA ASP A 112 -19.42 -7.58 -2.80
C ASP A 112 -20.71 -6.89 -3.25
N SER A 113 -21.84 -7.29 -2.66
CA SER A 113 -23.10 -6.58 -2.83
C SER A 113 -23.02 -5.17 -2.24
N PRO A 114 -23.78 -4.18 -2.76
CA PRO A 114 -23.76 -2.82 -2.22
C PRO A 114 -24.04 -2.73 -0.72
N THR A 115 -24.93 -3.58 -0.20
CA THR A 115 -25.23 -3.65 1.24
C THR A 115 -24.04 -4.14 2.06
N PHE A 116 -23.34 -5.17 1.58
CA PHE A 116 -22.17 -5.70 2.26
C PHE A 116 -20.97 -4.75 2.19
N ARG A 117 -20.77 -4.06 1.06
CA ARG A 117 -19.78 -2.97 0.96
C ARG A 117 -20.05 -1.86 1.96
N MET A 118 -21.32 -1.44 2.07
CA MET A 118 -21.71 -0.43 3.04
C MET A 118 -21.42 -0.85 4.48
N GLN A 119 -21.69 -2.11 4.82
CA GLN A 119 -21.36 -2.65 6.15
C GLN A 119 -19.85 -2.60 6.41
N LYS A 120 -19.03 -3.04 5.45
CA LYS A 120 -17.57 -2.99 5.54
C LYS A 120 -17.04 -1.56 5.73
N ILE A 121 -17.60 -0.60 5.02
CA ILE A 121 -17.25 0.83 5.17
C ILE A 121 -17.57 1.31 6.58
N LYS A 122 -18.78 1.04 7.08
CA LYS A 122 -19.19 1.40 8.45
C LYS A 122 -18.28 0.77 9.51
N ASN A 123 -17.94 -0.50 9.36
CA ASN A 123 -17.03 -1.18 10.28
C ASN A 123 -15.62 -0.58 10.22
N SER A 124 -15.16 -0.17 9.03
CA SER A 124 -13.85 0.50 8.87
C SER A 124 -13.83 1.87 9.55
N ASN A 125 -14.93 2.61 9.46
CA ASN A 125 -15.11 3.88 10.16
C ASN A 125 -15.13 3.69 11.68
N GLU A 126 -15.86 2.68 12.17
CA GLU A 126 -15.88 2.33 13.59
C GLU A 126 -14.48 1.95 14.09
N ASN A 127 -13.73 1.15 13.32
CA ASN A 127 -12.35 0.81 13.65
C ASN A 127 -11.46 2.05 13.76
N LEU A 128 -11.57 3.02 12.85
CA LEU A 128 -10.82 4.28 12.94
C LEU A 128 -11.10 4.99 14.27
N LEU A 129 -12.38 5.22 14.58
CA LEU A 129 -12.79 5.92 15.79
C LEU A 129 -12.28 5.19 17.03
N ARG A 130 -12.51 3.88 17.11
CA ARG A 130 -12.03 3.05 18.23
C ARG A 130 -10.52 3.05 18.36
N MET A 131 -9.77 3.02 17.26
CA MET A 131 -8.31 3.10 17.33
C MET A 131 -7.83 4.44 17.88
N ARG A 132 -8.50 5.54 17.53
CA ARG A 132 -8.22 6.87 18.08
C ARG A 132 -8.55 6.97 19.56
N ASP A 133 -9.65 6.35 19.98
CA ASP A 133 -10.07 6.32 21.39
C ASP A 133 -9.13 5.45 22.26
N LEU A 134 -8.70 4.29 21.74
CA LEU A 134 -7.81 3.35 22.43
C LEU A 134 -6.33 3.78 22.43
N ALA A 135 -5.95 4.66 21.51
CA ALA A 135 -4.59 5.16 21.34
C ALA A 135 -4.59 6.65 20.93
N PRO A 136 -5.05 7.56 21.81
CA PRO A 136 -5.12 8.99 21.50
C PRO A 136 -3.74 9.58 21.17
N GLU A 137 -2.66 9.01 21.70
CA GLU A 137 -1.28 9.39 21.40
C GLU A 137 -0.87 9.11 19.95
N LEU A 138 -1.51 8.12 19.30
CA LEU A 138 -1.27 7.77 17.90
C LEU A 138 -2.29 8.41 16.95
N ALA A 139 -3.40 8.96 17.47
CA ALA A 139 -4.50 9.47 16.66
C ALA A 139 -4.08 10.42 15.52
N PRO A 140 -3.14 11.37 15.70
CA PRO A 140 -2.67 12.26 14.62
C PRO A 140 -1.92 11.54 13.50
N GLN A 141 -1.44 10.32 13.76
CA GLN A 141 -0.64 9.50 12.85
C GLN A 141 -1.42 8.31 12.29
N ILE A 142 -2.68 8.11 12.71
CA ILE A 142 -3.55 7.08 12.16
C ILE A 142 -4.39 7.67 11.02
N ILE A 143 -4.09 7.24 9.79
CA ILE A 143 -4.78 7.69 8.58
C ILE A 143 -6.01 6.82 8.30
N HIS A 144 -7.10 7.47 7.93
CA HIS A 144 -8.33 6.79 7.51
C HIS A 144 -8.21 6.27 6.07
N VAL A 145 -8.87 5.15 5.78
CA VAL A 145 -9.00 4.60 4.42
C VAL A 145 -10.40 4.87 3.90
N LEU A 146 -10.51 5.79 2.94
CA LEU A 146 -11.75 6.02 2.22
C LEU A 146 -12.06 4.86 1.31
N HIS A 147 -13.23 4.26 1.51
CA HIS A 147 -13.77 3.18 0.71
C HIS A 147 -15.09 3.58 0.06
N GLY A 148 -15.35 3.05 -1.13
CA GLY A 148 -16.61 3.27 -1.82
C GLY A 148 -16.48 3.14 -3.32
N TRP A 149 -17.54 2.63 -3.94
CA TRP A 149 -17.73 2.47 -5.38
C TRP A 149 -18.80 3.42 -5.94
N SER A 150 -19.57 4.05 -5.06
CA SER A 150 -20.54 5.10 -5.38
C SER A 150 -20.30 6.33 -4.51
N LEU A 151 -20.78 7.50 -4.92
CA LEU A 151 -20.75 8.71 -4.10
C LEU A 151 -21.38 8.51 -2.73
N LYS A 152 -22.49 7.77 -2.65
CA LYS A 152 -23.15 7.46 -1.37
C LYS A 152 -22.22 6.68 -0.43
N GLU A 153 -21.52 5.68 -0.95
CA GLU A 153 -20.56 4.90 -0.17
C GLU A 153 -19.37 5.77 0.29
N LEU A 154 -18.85 6.63 -0.58
CA LEU A 154 -17.76 7.55 -0.25
C LEU A 154 -18.14 8.56 0.82
N ARG A 155 -19.33 9.17 0.74
CA ARG A 155 -19.84 10.09 1.77
C ARG A 155 -19.94 9.40 3.12
N VAL A 156 -20.42 8.15 3.16
CA VAL A 156 -20.44 7.38 4.41
C VAL A 156 -19.03 7.16 4.94
N SER A 157 -18.07 6.82 4.09
CA SER A 157 -16.66 6.69 4.51
C SER A 157 -16.12 8.00 5.08
N LEU A 158 -16.47 9.13 4.48
CA LEU A 158 -16.00 10.46 4.89
C LEU A 158 -16.57 10.94 6.23
N ASN A 159 -17.71 10.41 6.70
CA ASN A 159 -18.43 10.93 7.89
C ASN A 159 -17.63 10.91 9.20
N VAL A 160 -16.50 10.20 9.27
CA VAL A 160 -15.64 10.11 10.46
C VAL A 160 -14.31 10.86 10.31
N VAL A 161 -14.13 11.51 9.16
CA VAL A 161 -12.99 12.36 8.87
C VAL A 161 -13.27 13.77 9.41
N GLY A 162 -12.32 14.34 10.12
CA GLY A 162 -12.26 15.74 10.53
C GLY A 162 -11.32 16.55 9.63
N THR A 163 -10.25 17.09 10.21
CA THR A 163 -9.31 18.01 9.54
C THR A 163 -8.02 17.35 9.06
N GLU A 164 -8.06 16.04 8.78
CA GLU A 164 -6.91 15.26 8.36
C GLU A 164 -6.32 15.77 7.04
N ARG A 165 -5.01 16.02 7.03
CA ARG A 165 -4.26 16.46 5.84
C ARG A 165 -3.80 15.32 4.94
N LEU A 166 -4.03 14.07 5.36
CA LEU A 166 -3.67 12.87 4.63
C LEU A 166 -4.75 11.81 4.83
N LEU A 167 -5.31 11.33 3.73
CA LEU A 167 -6.25 10.21 3.69
C LEU A 167 -5.73 9.14 2.74
N ALA A 168 -6.02 7.88 3.04
CA ALA A 168 -5.82 6.80 2.09
C ALA A 168 -7.08 6.57 1.26
N PHE A 169 -6.93 6.15 0.00
CA PHE A 169 -8.04 5.72 -0.85
C PHE A 169 -7.89 4.23 -1.19
N GLY A 170 -8.78 3.43 -0.61
CA GLY A 170 -8.67 1.97 -0.62
C GLY A 170 -9.49 1.28 -1.71
N SER A 171 -9.32 -0.04 -1.79
CA SER A 171 -9.99 -0.93 -2.76
C SER A 171 -9.64 -0.68 -4.24
N CYS A 172 -8.48 -0.06 -4.48
CA CYS A 172 -7.99 0.23 -5.82
C CYS A 172 -7.18 -0.92 -6.44
N PHE A 173 -6.88 -1.99 -5.67
CA PHE A 173 -6.21 -3.21 -6.17
C PHE A 173 -6.97 -3.88 -7.34
N SER A 174 -8.25 -3.56 -7.49
CA SER A 174 -9.11 -4.00 -8.58
C SER A 174 -8.66 -3.48 -9.96
N LEU A 175 -7.76 -2.49 -10.04
CA LEU A 175 -7.15 -2.02 -11.29
C LEU A 175 -6.44 -3.13 -12.08
N MET A 176 -6.11 -4.22 -11.40
CA MET A 176 -5.47 -5.39 -11.99
C MET A 176 -6.45 -6.50 -12.40
N LEU A 177 -7.76 -6.35 -12.16
CA LEU A 177 -8.76 -7.35 -12.48
C LEU A 177 -9.48 -7.01 -13.80
N LYS A 178 -9.41 -7.94 -14.76
CA LYS A 178 -10.08 -7.81 -16.05
C LYS A 178 -11.60 -7.63 -15.88
N GLY A 179 -12.17 -6.77 -16.72
CA GLY A 179 -13.62 -6.49 -16.74
C GLY A 179 -14.12 -5.50 -15.68
N LEU A 180 -13.23 -4.92 -14.87
CA LEU A 180 -13.60 -3.94 -13.83
C LEU A 180 -13.13 -2.51 -14.13
N ARG A 181 -12.51 -2.27 -15.29
CA ARG A 181 -11.93 -0.97 -15.68
C ARG A 181 -12.90 0.19 -15.47
N ASP A 182 -14.11 0.10 -16.04
CA ASP A 182 -15.07 1.19 -16.00
C ASP A 182 -15.55 1.49 -14.57
N LYS A 183 -15.78 0.44 -13.76
CA LYS A 183 -16.16 0.61 -12.34
C LYS A 183 -15.08 1.34 -11.56
N ILE A 184 -13.81 1.13 -11.91
CA ILE A 184 -12.70 1.76 -11.21
C ILE A 184 -12.49 3.19 -11.69
N ILE A 185 -12.57 3.45 -13.00
CA ILE A 185 -12.60 4.81 -13.52
C ILE A 185 -13.71 5.59 -12.83
N MET A 186 -14.92 5.02 -12.74
CA MET A 186 -16.03 5.65 -12.02
C MET A 186 -15.76 5.86 -10.53
N LYS A 187 -15.03 4.95 -9.88
CA LYS A 187 -14.60 5.12 -8.48
C LYS A 187 -13.68 6.34 -8.32
N PHE A 188 -12.71 6.56 -9.23
CA PHE A 188 -11.89 7.78 -9.23
C PHE A 188 -12.68 9.03 -9.59
N VAL A 189 -13.57 8.97 -10.58
CA VAL A 189 -14.48 10.08 -10.91
C VAL A 189 -15.34 10.47 -9.70
N ASN A 190 -15.82 9.49 -8.94
CA ASN A 190 -16.58 9.74 -7.72
C ASN A 190 -15.70 10.33 -6.60
N LEU A 191 -14.43 9.95 -6.48
CA LEU A 191 -13.49 10.61 -5.58
C LEU A 191 -13.30 12.09 -5.95
N LEU A 192 -13.08 12.39 -7.24
CA LEU A 192 -12.93 13.78 -7.70
C LEU A 192 -14.20 14.60 -7.46
N ARG A 193 -15.37 14.04 -7.72
CA ARG A 193 -16.66 14.66 -7.40
C ARG A 193 -16.81 14.93 -5.90
N LEU A 194 -16.34 14.01 -5.05
CA LEU A 194 -16.33 14.20 -3.61
C LEU A 194 -15.40 15.36 -3.22
N ILE A 195 -14.20 15.44 -3.79
CA ILE A 195 -13.26 16.54 -3.53
C ILE A 195 -13.87 17.89 -3.96
N GLU A 196 -14.60 17.94 -5.07
CA GLU A 196 -15.32 19.15 -5.48
C GLU A 196 -16.49 19.52 -4.56
N GLU A 197 -17.20 18.52 -4.00
CA GLU A 197 -18.33 18.72 -3.09
C GLU A 197 -17.88 19.20 -1.69
N TYR A 198 -16.67 18.82 -1.25
CA TYR A 198 -16.15 19.12 0.08
C TYR A 198 -14.84 19.92 -0.03
N PRO A 199 -14.88 21.28 0.03
CA PRO A 199 -13.72 22.14 -0.18
C PRO A 199 -12.50 21.83 0.70
N ASP A 200 -12.72 21.37 1.93
CA ASP A 200 -11.64 21.00 2.86
C ASP A 200 -10.77 19.86 2.31
N LEU A 201 -11.33 19.01 1.43
CA LEU A 201 -10.58 17.93 0.79
C LEU A 201 -9.64 18.41 -0.32
N LYS A 202 -9.76 19.65 -0.79
CA LYS A 202 -8.87 20.21 -1.82
C LYS A 202 -7.44 20.38 -1.32
N GLU A 203 -7.27 20.60 -0.01
CA GLU A 203 -5.97 20.69 0.66
C GLU A 203 -5.54 19.35 1.30
N THR A 204 -6.40 18.32 1.22
CA THR A 204 -6.10 16.98 1.72
C THR A 204 -5.30 16.20 0.69
N ARG A 205 -4.18 15.63 1.11
CA ARG A 205 -3.41 14.70 0.27
C ARG A 205 -4.03 13.32 0.29
N PHE A 206 -4.04 12.65 -0.85
CA PHE A 206 -4.57 11.30 -0.99
C PHE A 206 -3.46 10.28 -1.31
N HIS A 207 -3.41 9.22 -0.52
CA HIS A 207 -2.56 8.05 -0.76
C HIS A 207 -3.39 6.90 -1.33
N ILE A 208 -3.19 6.57 -2.61
CA ILE A 208 -3.99 5.57 -3.30
C ILE A 208 -3.39 4.18 -3.09
N LEU A 209 -4.13 3.34 -2.35
CA LEU A 209 -3.64 2.03 -1.94
C LEU A 209 -3.66 1.01 -3.08
N GLY A 210 -2.49 0.47 -3.42
CA GLY A 210 -2.33 -0.60 -4.40
C GLY A 210 -2.56 -0.20 -5.86
N ALA A 211 -2.41 1.09 -6.18
CA ALA A 211 -2.70 1.67 -7.49
C ALA A 211 -1.46 2.24 -8.21
N SER A 212 -0.26 1.69 -8.00
CA SER A 212 0.95 2.11 -8.75
C SER A 212 1.57 1.05 -9.66
N GLY A 213 0.73 0.39 -10.46
CA GLY A 213 1.24 -0.18 -11.71
C GLY A 213 1.66 0.94 -12.68
N ALA A 214 2.49 0.59 -13.67
CA ALA A 214 2.99 1.55 -14.66
C ALA A 214 1.87 2.38 -15.31
N ASN A 215 0.69 1.79 -15.56
CA ASN A 215 -0.45 2.50 -16.14
C ASN A 215 -1.34 3.22 -15.09
N PRO A 216 -1.77 2.57 -13.98
CA PRO A 216 -2.50 3.22 -12.90
C PRO A 216 -1.91 4.52 -12.33
N SER A 217 -0.59 4.61 -12.16
CA SER A 217 0.05 5.79 -11.57
C SER A 217 -0.18 7.06 -12.37
N HIS A 218 -0.17 6.98 -13.71
CA HIS A 218 -0.40 8.15 -14.57
C HIS A 218 -1.83 8.68 -14.44
N ILE A 219 -2.81 7.79 -14.29
CA ILE A 219 -4.22 8.18 -14.08
C ILE A 219 -4.36 8.90 -12.74
N CYS A 220 -3.75 8.37 -11.68
CA CYS A 220 -3.75 9.01 -10.37
C CYS A 220 -3.15 10.41 -10.44
N TRP A 221 -1.99 10.55 -11.09
CA TRP A 221 -1.32 11.83 -11.22
C TRP A 221 -2.11 12.84 -12.05
N TYR A 222 -2.68 12.41 -13.19
CA TYR A 222 -3.55 13.27 -14.02
C TYR A 222 -4.79 13.74 -13.25
N ALA A 223 -5.29 12.93 -12.32
CA ALA A 223 -6.40 13.27 -11.44
C ALA A 223 -5.99 14.17 -10.25
N GLY A 224 -4.75 14.65 -10.20
CA GLY A 224 -4.23 15.48 -9.10
C GLY A 224 -3.94 14.70 -7.81
N LEU A 225 -3.86 13.37 -7.87
CA LEU A 225 -3.52 12.53 -6.72
C LEU A 225 -2.00 12.37 -6.62
N GLU A 226 -1.46 12.56 -5.43
CA GLU A 226 -0.02 12.76 -5.23
C GLU A 226 0.74 11.49 -4.82
N GLN A 227 0.07 10.53 -4.19
CA GLN A 227 0.75 9.40 -3.55
C GLN A 227 0.11 8.08 -3.94
N THR A 228 0.93 7.09 -4.26
CA THR A 228 0.51 5.73 -4.62
C THR A 228 1.54 4.73 -4.11
N ASP A 229 1.13 3.50 -3.84
CA ASP A 229 2.04 2.41 -3.46
C ASP A 229 1.84 1.16 -4.32
N SER A 230 2.89 0.33 -4.40
CA SER A 230 2.82 -0.96 -5.10
C SER A 230 3.97 -1.87 -4.68
N ALA A 231 3.64 -3.15 -4.57
CA ALA A 231 4.61 -4.24 -4.51
C ALA A 231 4.84 -4.91 -5.88
N SER A 232 4.17 -4.45 -6.95
CA SER A 232 4.22 -5.06 -8.29
C SER A 232 5.62 -5.02 -8.89
N TRP A 233 6.39 -3.96 -8.71
CA TRP A 233 7.75 -3.86 -9.25
C TRP A 233 8.66 -4.99 -8.74
N ARG A 234 8.55 -5.35 -7.45
CA ARG A 234 9.27 -6.51 -6.89
C ARG A 234 8.82 -7.82 -7.53
N ARG A 235 7.51 -7.98 -7.72
CA ARG A 235 6.92 -9.16 -8.34
C ARG A 235 7.41 -9.31 -9.79
N ILE A 236 7.25 -8.26 -10.59
CA ILE A 236 7.62 -8.19 -12.00
C ILE A 236 9.12 -8.49 -12.17
N ALA A 237 9.98 -7.85 -11.37
CA ALA A 237 11.42 -8.11 -11.37
C ALA A 237 11.75 -9.57 -10.97
N ALA A 238 11.08 -10.11 -9.95
CA ALA A 238 11.27 -11.50 -9.54
C ALA A 238 10.92 -12.50 -10.65
N TYR A 239 9.93 -12.19 -11.50
CA TYR A 239 9.58 -12.98 -12.70
C TYR A 239 10.49 -12.72 -13.91
N GLY A 240 11.52 -11.88 -13.79
CA GLY A 240 12.37 -11.50 -14.90
C GLY A 240 11.60 -10.78 -16.01
N LYS A 241 10.62 -9.96 -15.61
CA LYS A 241 9.85 -9.09 -16.49
C LYS A 241 10.26 -7.63 -16.27
N ILE A 242 10.02 -6.78 -17.25
CA ILE A 242 10.14 -5.32 -17.17
C ILE A 242 8.76 -4.72 -17.42
N ALA A 243 8.33 -3.82 -16.53
CA ALA A 243 7.12 -3.04 -16.72
C ALA A 243 7.41 -1.82 -17.60
N PHE A 244 6.56 -1.55 -18.58
CA PHE A 244 6.64 -0.36 -19.41
C PHE A 244 5.33 0.42 -19.31
N VAL A 245 5.39 1.73 -19.41
CA VAL A 245 4.19 2.57 -19.50
C VAL A 245 3.55 2.36 -20.87
N GLY A 246 2.22 2.21 -20.91
CA GLY A 246 1.47 1.98 -22.15
C GLY A 246 1.56 0.55 -22.70
N VAL A 247 2.46 -0.26 -22.15
CA VAL A 247 2.61 -1.69 -22.44
C VAL A 247 2.38 -2.46 -21.13
N THR A 248 2.12 -3.75 -21.18
CA THR A 248 1.91 -4.55 -19.97
C THR A 248 3.26 -4.81 -19.29
N GLU A 249 3.90 -5.90 -19.66
CA GLU A 249 5.12 -6.42 -19.06
C GLU A 249 5.87 -7.18 -20.15
N ILE A 250 7.16 -6.90 -20.33
CA ILE A 250 8.01 -7.62 -21.28
C ILE A 250 8.84 -8.63 -20.51
N SER A 251 8.71 -9.92 -20.84
CA SER A 251 9.60 -10.94 -20.29
C SER A 251 10.99 -10.82 -20.91
N ILE A 252 12.00 -10.71 -20.06
CA ILE A 252 13.42 -10.70 -20.46
C ILE A 252 14.14 -11.98 -20.02
N SER A 253 13.42 -12.92 -19.42
CA SER A 253 14.00 -14.18 -18.95
C SER A 253 13.04 -15.35 -19.17
N ASN A 254 13.59 -16.50 -19.56
CA ASN A 254 12.85 -17.77 -19.64
C ASN A 254 12.83 -18.49 -18.28
N ARG A 255 13.04 -17.78 -17.16
CA ARG A 255 13.15 -18.41 -15.84
C ARG A 255 11.76 -18.77 -15.31
N PRO A 256 11.46 -20.05 -15.04
CA PRO A 256 10.25 -20.42 -14.31
C PRO A 256 10.43 -20.02 -12.84
N VAL A 257 9.60 -19.10 -12.34
CA VAL A 257 9.68 -18.62 -10.96
C VAL A 257 8.50 -19.16 -10.15
N LYS A 258 8.78 -19.69 -8.96
CA LYS A 258 7.77 -20.10 -7.99
C LYS A 258 7.57 -19.00 -6.96
N PHE A 259 6.31 -18.67 -6.65
CA PHE A 259 5.96 -17.82 -5.53
C PHE A 259 5.03 -18.60 -4.59
N GLY A 260 5.50 -18.93 -3.38
CA GLY A 260 4.78 -19.82 -2.47
C GLY A 260 4.68 -21.26 -3.01
N ASN A 261 3.54 -21.92 -2.79
CA ASN A 261 3.31 -23.32 -3.18
C ASN A 261 2.89 -23.50 -4.65
N THR A 262 2.78 -22.43 -5.45
CA THR A 262 2.27 -22.51 -6.81
C THR A 262 3.39 -22.35 -7.84
N LYS A 263 3.57 -23.36 -8.71
CA LYS A 263 4.36 -23.22 -9.95
C LYS A 263 3.49 -22.49 -10.97
N TRP A 264 3.87 -21.26 -11.34
CA TRP A 264 3.29 -20.60 -12.51
C TRP A 264 4.15 -20.94 -13.73
N THR A 265 3.53 -21.54 -14.75
CA THR A 265 4.20 -21.92 -16.02
C THR A 265 3.69 -21.03 -17.16
N GLU A 266 4.49 -20.88 -18.22
CA GLU A 266 4.28 -19.99 -19.40
C GLU A 266 2.91 -20.11 -20.10
N LYS A 267 2.09 -21.13 -19.78
CA LYS A 267 0.72 -21.27 -20.30
C LYS A 267 -0.27 -20.18 -19.86
N HIS A 268 0.14 -19.23 -19.03
CA HIS A 268 -0.72 -18.12 -18.59
C HIS A 268 -0.50 -16.81 -19.34
N ASP A 269 0.51 -16.72 -20.21
CA ASP A 269 0.78 -15.50 -20.99
C ASP A 269 -0.11 -15.37 -22.25
N ASN A 270 -1.05 -16.31 -22.47
CA ASN A 270 -2.13 -16.23 -23.47
C ASN A 270 -3.52 -15.97 -22.83
N LEU A 271 -3.59 -15.17 -21.76
CA LEU A 271 -4.86 -14.71 -21.19
C LEU A 271 -4.85 -13.22 -20.96
#